data_AF-A0A9E1XGZ9-F1
#
_entry.id   AF-A0A9E1XGZ9-F1
#
_cell.length_a   1.000
_cell.length_b   1.000
_cell.length_c   1.000
_cell.angle_alpha   90.00
_cell.angle_beta   90.00
_cell.angle_gamma   90.00
#
_symmetry.space_group_name_H-M   'P 1'
#
loop_
_entity.id
_entity.type
_entity.pdbx_description
1 polymer ?
#
loop_
_entity_poly.entity_id
_entity_poly.type
_entity_poly.pdbx_seq_one_letter_code
_entity_poly.pdbx_strand_id
1 'polypeptide(L)' 'MEVDFEFEVGPSKEGVQLSIKSRMGRVLKVTSIEMTEQEALRLAEVLTRSVQERQAKALENPPDAEEPIN' A
#
# COMPACT_ATOMS: atom_id res chain seq x y z
N MET A 1 9.80 -11.51 -12.25
CA MET A 1 10.31 -10.13 -12.43
C MET A 1 9.97 -9.40 -11.15
N GLU A 2 10.97 -8.96 -10.40
CA GLU A 2 10.80 -8.28 -9.11
C GLU A 2 10.43 -6.82 -9.35
N VAL A 3 9.46 -6.31 -8.58
CA VAL A 3 9.01 -4.91 -8.64
C VAL A 3 9.22 -4.33 -7.25
N ASP A 4 10.14 -3.37 -7.16
CA ASP A 4 10.43 -2.70 -5.90
C ASP A 4 9.51 -1.50 -5.73
N PHE A 5 8.92 -1.34 -4.55
CA PHE A 5 8.10 -0.19 -4.19
C PHE A 5 8.72 0.56 -3.01
N GLU A 6 8.85 1.88 -3.15
CA GLU A 6 9.22 2.79 -2.08
C GLU A 6 8.13 3.83 -1.87
N PHE A 7 7.83 4.12 -0.61
CA PHE A 7 6.82 5.09 -0.20
C PHE A 7 7.50 6.20 0.60
N GLU A 8 7.20 7.45 0.27
CA GLU A 8 7.71 8.63 0.94
C GLU A 8 6.54 9.56 1.29
N VAL A 9 6.49 10.01 2.54
CA VAL A 9 5.49 10.97 3.02
C VAL A 9 6.23 12.23 3.45
N GLY A 10 5.81 13.38 2.94
CA GLY A 10 6.44 14.67 3.23
C GLY A 10 5.45 15.83 3.22
N PRO A 11 5.90 17.05 3.58
CA PRO A 11 5.06 18.24 3.51
C PRO A 11 4.83 18.69 2.06
N SER A 12 3.65 19.25 1.78
CA SER A 12 3.30 19.87 0.49
C SER A 12 2.69 21.25 0.68
N LYS A 13 2.37 21.96 -0.41
CA LYS A 13 1.66 23.25 -0.31
C LYS A 13 0.23 23.09 0.22
N GLU A 14 -0.42 21.99 -0.12
CA GLU A 14 -1.79 21.64 0.31
C GLU A 14 -1.81 20.97 1.70
N GLY A 15 -0.67 20.49 2.19
CA GLY A 15 -0.47 19.89 3.51
C GLY A 15 0.50 18.72 3.46
N VAL A 16 0.09 17.61 2.84
CA VAL A 16 0.84 16.35 2.77
C VAL A 16 1.07 15.95 1.30
N GLN A 17 2.24 15.40 1.02
CA GLN A 17 2.57 14.72 -0.24
C GLN A 17 2.89 13.26 0.04
N LEU A 18 2.21 12.35 -0.67
CA LEU A 18 2.54 10.94 -0.74
C LEU A 18 3.20 10.65 -2.08
N SER A 19 4.43 10.13 -2.07
CA SER A 19 5.14 9.70 -3.26
C SER A 19 5.32 8.19 -3.27
N ILE A 20 4.91 7.56 -4.37
CA ILE A 20 5.02 6.13 -4.64
C ILE A 20 6.03 5.96 -5.78
N LYS A 21 7.18 5.38 -5.47
CA LYS A 21 8.21 5.06 -6.46
C LYS A 21 8.14 3.56 -6.71
N SER A 22 8.06 3.17 -7.98
CA SER A 22 8.11 1.75 -8.39
C SER A 22 9.22 1.56 -9.40
N ARG A 23 10.03 0.51 -9.22
CA ARG A 23 11.10 0.13 -10.13
C ARG A 23 10.82 -1.24 -10.74
N MET A 24 10.82 -1.31 -12.07
CA MET A 24 10.70 -2.55 -12.84
C MET A 24 11.87 -2.63 -13.83
N GLY A 25 12.94 -3.32 -13.43
CA GLY A 25 14.20 -3.32 -14.16
C GLY A 25 14.81 -1.92 -14.25
N ARG A 26 14.91 -1.37 -15.47
CA ARG A 26 15.41 0.00 -15.71
C ARG A 26 14.32 1.08 -15.64
N VAL A 27 13.06 0.70 -15.57
CA VAL A 27 11.93 1.65 -15.56
C VAL A 27 11.67 2.11 -14.13
N LEU A 28 11.75 3.42 -13.90
CA LEU A 28 11.34 4.07 -12.66
C LEU A 28 10.04 4.83 -12.91
N LYS A 29 8.98 4.49 -12.21
CA LYS A 29 7.72 5.24 -12.22
C LYS A 29 7.51 5.87 -10.85
N VAL A 30 7.42 7.20 -10.82
CA VAL A 30 7.12 7.99 -9.63
C VAL A 30 5.71 8.56 -9.78
N THR A 31 4.86 8.33 -8.79
CA THR A 31 3.53 8.93 -8.68
C THR A 31 3.49 9.74 -7.39
N SER A 32 3.12 11.01 -7.46
CA SER A 32 2.98 11.87 -6.29
C SER A 32 1.55 12.37 -6.18
N ILE A 33 1.03 12.37 -4.96
CA ILE A 33 -0.33 12.82 -4.62
C ILE A 33 -0.18 13.88 -3.54
N GLU A 34 -0.64 15.09 -3.82
CA GLU A 34 -0.77 16.16 -2.82
C GLU A 34 -2.20 16.14 -2.27
N MET A 35 -2.32 16.27 -0.95
CA MET A 35 -3.60 16.23 -0.24
C MET A 35 -3.52 17.05 1.04
N THR A 36 -4.68 17.42 1.57
CA THR A 36 -4.79 18.05 2.88
C THR A 36 -4.49 17.04 4.00
N GLU A 37 -4.16 17.54 5.20
CA GLU A 37 -3.95 16.69 6.39
C GLU A 37 -5.18 15.83 6.72
N GLN A 38 -6.38 16.38 6.56
CA GLN A 38 -7.63 15.66 6.82
C GLN A 38 -7.85 14.51 5.83
N GLU A 39 -7.51 14.71 4.56
CA GLU A 39 -7.57 13.65 3.54
C GLU A 39 -6.53 12.57 3.80
N ALA A 40 -5.33 12.94 4.22
CA ALA A 40 -4.28 11.99 4.59
C ALA A 40 -4.70 11.09 5.77
N LEU A 41 -5.34 11.68 6.80
CA LEU A 41 -5.88 10.93 7.94
C LEU A 41 -6.98 9.96 7.51
N ARG A 42 -7.94 10.42 6.70
CA ARG A 42 -9.01 9.54 6.17
C ARG A 42 -8.45 8.42 5.31
N LEU A 43 -7.42 8.70 4.49
CA LEU A 43 -6.76 7.67 3.69
C LEU A 43 -6.12 6.61 4.59
N ALA A 44 -5.41 7.02 5.65
CA ALA A 44 -4.79 6.11 6.61
C ALA A 44 -5.82 5.21 7.31
N GLU A 45 -6.96 5.78 7.71
CA GLU A 45 -8.07 5.02 8.31
C GLU A 45 -8.64 3.97 7.35
N VAL A 46 -8.91 4.36 6.10
CA VAL A 46 -9.44 3.47 5.06
C VAL A 46 -8.48 2.31 4.77
N LEU A 47 -7.18 2.61 4.62
CA LEU A 47 -6.16 1.59 4.39
C LEU A 47 -6.01 0.64 5.57
N THR A 48 -5.99 1.16 6.80
CA THR A 48 -5.89 0.37 8.03
C THR A 48 -7.06 -0.62 8.14
N ARG A 49 -8.29 -0.13 7.96
CA ARG A 49 -9.49 -0.97 7.97
C ARG A 49 -9.43 -2.05 6.87
N SER A 50 -9.02 -1.69 5.65
CA SER A 50 -8.90 -2.65 4.54
C SER A 50 -7.88 -3.77 4.82
N VAL A 51 -6.77 -3.46 5.51
CA VAL A 51 -5.80 -4.47 5.93
C VAL A 51 -6.39 -5.37 7.01
N GLN A 52 -7.04 -4.80 8.03
CA GLN A 52 -7.70 -5.55 9.09
C GLN A 52 -8.77 -6.50 8.57
N GLU A 53 -9.63 -6.04 7.66
CA GLU A 53 -10.66 -6.88 7.03
C GLU A 53 -10.04 -8.05 6.24
N ARG A 54 -8.94 -7.81 5.51
CA ARG A 54 -8.23 -8.88 4.79
C ARG A 54 -7.59 -9.89 5.75
N GLN A 55 -7.01 -9.43 6.85
CA GLN A 55 -6.44 -10.31 7.88
C GLN A 55 -7.52 -11.14 8.58
N ALA A 56 -8.67 -10.54 8.91
CA ALA A 56 -9.80 -11.26 9.49
C ALA A 56 -10.32 -12.34 8.55
N LYS A 57 -10.49 -12.03 7.25
CA LYS A 57 -10.92 -13.01 6.24
C LYS A 57 -9.93 -14.15 6.05
N ALA A 58 -8.64 -13.88 6.11
CA ALA A 58 -7.59 -14.91 6.03
C ALA A 58 -7.57 -15.82 7.27
N LEU A 59 -8.05 -15.32 8.42
CA LEU A 59 -8.21 -16.13 9.63
C LEU A 59 -9.47 -17.00 9.59
N GLU A 60 -10.56 -16.49 9.00
CA GLU A 60 -11.81 -17.23 8.81
C GLU A 60 -11.72 -18.30 7.70
N ASN A 61 -10.92 -18.04 6.67
CA ASN A 61 -10.57 -19.00 5.61
C ASN A 61 -9.05 -19.11 5.53
N PRO A 62 -8.41 -19.93 6.40
CA PRO A 62 -7.00 -20.20 6.25
C PRO A 62 -6.78 -20.76 4.84
N PRO A 63 -5.77 -20.29 4.09
CA PRO A 63 -5.46 -20.88 2.79
C PRO A 63 -5.27 -22.38 3.01
N ASP A 64 -6.00 -23.20 2.26
CA ASP A 64 -5.87 -24.65 2.32
C ASP A 64 -4.38 -24.98 2.30
N ALA A 65 -3.90 -25.60 3.37
CA ALA A 65 -2.53 -26.06 3.45
C ALA A 65 -2.28 -26.87 2.19
N GLU A 66 -1.30 -26.44 1.39
CA GLU A 66 -0.90 -27.10 0.16
C GLU A 66 -0.90 -28.62 0.39
N GLU A 67 -1.79 -29.34 -0.29
CA GLU A 67 -1.72 -30.80 -0.29
C GLU A 67 -0.30 -31.18 -0.73
N PRO A 68 0.42 -32.01 0.04
CA PRO A 68 1.77 -32.38 -0.33
C PRO A 68 1.71 -33.10 -1.67
N ILE A 69 2.40 -32.53 -2.66
CA ILE A 69 2.62 -33.19 -3.95
C ILE A 69 3.51 -34.41 -3.64
N ASN A 70 2.90 -35.60 -3.72
CA ASN A 70 3.55 -36.91 -3.56
C ASN A 70 4.72 -37.12 -4.52
#